data_AF-A0A8T8T8S3-F1
#
_entry.id   AF-A0A8T8T8S3-F1
#
_cell.length_a   1.000
_cell.length_b   1.000
_cell.length_c   1.000
_cell.angle_alpha   90.00
_cell.angle_beta   90.00
_cell.angle_gamma   90.00
#
_symmetry.space_group_name_H-M   'P 1'
#
loop_
_entity.id
_entity.type
_entity.pdbx_description
1 polymer ?
#
loop_
_entity_poly.entity_id
_entity_poly.type
_entity_poly.pdbx_seq_one_letter_code
_entity_poly.pdbx_strand_id
1 'polypeptide(L)'
;MGKPRLRSQSAHTHARSQPPPPPSPTTPAFTHKLEGPLLVLLFSSKQTQRDALSRIETFYEGAAAGSRYIGLQEAGTMGLCKNYMAFNCTVQAVRGWVGLMWEDVRRRGVAGLGGDAVEVAQSPEGRGEGEVDEKEERQEEVGKQEGEKEGEEVWWDAECSVQERHLLRLLTQLGCVSSQPPTFGPAPSPSSHPQQAQAQAQAPTYLISALTTNPSDLSHERLHALFHLSPTYAHASTSLFQNNLSPKVRAAIEWDLRARGYREEVWADEWQAYVSEDAGEFGGKARGECAALLGELRGLQRRAREELGLV
;
A
#
# COMPACT_ATOMS: atom_id res chain seq x y z
N MET A 1 6.58 -69.92 -23.70
CA MET A 1 5.57 -69.09 -24.40
C MET A 1 4.24 -69.24 -23.69
N GLY A 2 3.73 -68.18 -23.06
CA GLY A 2 2.42 -68.15 -22.40
C GLY A 2 1.90 -66.72 -22.39
N LYS A 3 0.75 -66.49 -23.02
CA LYS A 3 0.17 -65.19 -23.38
C LYS A 3 -0.32 -64.41 -22.13
N PRO A 4 -0.31 -63.06 -22.17
CA PRO A 4 -0.68 -62.21 -21.04
C PRO A 4 -2.21 -62.04 -20.90
N ARG A 5 -2.70 -62.01 -19.65
CA ARG A 5 -4.07 -61.64 -19.28
C ARG A 5 -4.15 -60.11 -19.08
N LEU A 6 -5.12 -59.48 -19.75
CA LEU A 6 -5.53 -58.09 -19.50
C LEU A 6 -5.98 -57.92 -18.04
N ARG A 7 -5.49 -56.87 -17.38
CA ARG A 7 -5.94 -56.43 -16.06
C ARG A 7 -6.67 -55.10 -16.21
N SER A 8 -7.92 -55.09 -15.75
CA SER A 8 -8.84 -53.96 -15.62
C SER A 8 -8.18 -52.78 -14.90
N GLN A 9 -8.31 -51.57 -15.47
CA GLN A 9 -7.99 -50.31 -14.79
C GLN A 9 -9.24 -49.84 -14.04
N SER A 10 -9.14 -49.71 -12.72
CA SER A 10 -10.06 -48.92 -11.91
C SER A 10 -9.43 -47.54 -11.69
N ALA A 11 -10.14 -46.49 -12.09
CA ALA A 11 -9.73 -45.11 -11.91
C ALA A 11 -9.93 -44.70 -10.44
N HIS A 12 -8.84 -44.40 -9.74
CA HIS A 12 -8.89 -43.66 -8.48
C HIS A 12 -8.74 -42.17 -8.77
N THR A 13 -9.83 -41.44 -8.57
CA THR A 13 -9.86 -39.98 -8.50
C THR A 13 -9.13 -39.53 -7.23
N HIS A 14 -7.89 -39.05 -7.38
CA HIS A 14 -7.21 -38.33 -6.31
C HIS A 14 -7.76 -36.90 -6.23
N ALA A 15 -8.63 -36.65 -5.25
CA ALA A 15 -8.91 -35.30 -4.78
C ALA A 15 -7.60 -34.72 -4.22
N ARG A 16 -7.08 -33.68 -4.90
CA ARG A 16 -5.85 -32.99 -4.53
C ARG A 16 -6.17 -32.07 -3.36
N SER A 17 -5.97 -32.56 -2.13
CA SER A 17 -6.05 -31.74 -0.91
C SER A 17 -5.10 -30.55 -1.04
N GLN A 18 -5.63 -29.33 -1.04
CA GLN A 18 -4.80 -28.14 -0.91
C GLN A 18 -4.11 -28.15 0.45
N PRO A 19 -2.84 -27.72 0.55
CA PRO A 19 -2.18 -27.55 1.83
C PRO A 19 -2.91 -26.46 2.64
N PRO A 20 -2.97 -26.59 3.98
CA PRO A 20 -3.58 -25.58 4.84
C PRO A 20 -2.88 -24.22 4.64
N PRO A 21 -3.61 -23.10 4.80
CA PRO A 21 -3.01 -21.78 4.75
C PRO A 21 -1.87 -21.68 5.77
N PRO A 22 -0.75 -21.02 5.43
CA PRO A 22 0.38 -20.90 6.35
C PRO A 22 -0.07 -20.14 7.61
N PRO A 23 0.43 -20.53 8.80
CA PRO A 23 0.15 -19.79 10.03
C PRO A 23 0.61 -18.34 9.88
N SER A 24 -0.19 -17.41 10.40
CA SER A 24 0.16 -15.99 10.50
C SER A 24 1.56 -15.85 11.13
N PRO A 25 2.50 -15.09 10.53
CA PRO A 25 3.80 -14.93 11.14
C PRO A 25 3.65 -14.13 12.43
N THR A 26 4.12 -14.71 13.52
CA THR A 26 4.21 -14.07 14.84
C THR A 26 5.20 -12.90 14.87
N THR A 27 6.05 -12.74 13.85
CA THR A 27 7.01 -11.63 13.75
C THR A 27 6.45 -10.51 12.88
N PRO A 28 6.40 -9.25 13.38
CA PRO A 28 5.97 -8.12 12.58
C PRO A 28 6.93 -7.90 11.40
N ALA A 29 6.38 -7.57 10.23
CA ALA A 29 7.17 -7.41 8.99
C ALA A 29 8.10 -6.18 9.02
N PHE A 30 7.80 -5.22 9.91
CA PHE A 30 8.51 -3.97 10.11
C PHE A 30 8.18 -3.41 11.49
N THR A 31 9.00 -2.47 11.96
CA THR A 31 8.64 -1.57 13.07
C THR A 31 8.16 -0.24 12.50
N HIS A 32 7.46 0.59 13.29
CA HIS A 32 6.98 1.88 12.82
C HIS A 32 7.17 3.00 13.83
N LYS A 33 7.19 4.24 13.33
CA LYS A 33 7.17 5.48 14.11
C LYS A 33 6.16 6.46 13.51
N LEU A 34 5.51 7.21 14.38
CA LEU A 34 4.66 8.34 14.00
C LEU A 34 5.41 9.63 14.32
N GLU A 35 5.57 10.48 13.32
CA GLU A 35 6.24 11.78 13.41
C GLU A 35 5.30 12.81 12.77
N GLY A 36 4.39 13.38 13.57
CA GLY A 36 3.34 14.27 13.06
C GLY A 36 2.52 13.60 11.93
N PRO A 37 2.49 14.17 10.71
CA PRO A 37 1.77 13.58 9.56
C PRO A 37 2.47 12.35 8.95
N LEU A 38 3.69 11.99 9.40
CA LEU A 38 4.50 10.93 8.82
C LEU A 38 4.31 9.60 9.54
N LEU A 39 4.07 8.55 8.75
CA LEU A 39 4.25 7.16 9.16
C LEU A 39 5.57 6.63 8.58
N VAL A 40 6.56 6.40 9.44
CA VAL A 40 7.85 5.82 9.05
C VAL A 40 7.85 4.33 9.34
N LEU A 41 8.02 3.51 8.30
CA LEU A 41 8.13 2.06 8.37
C LEU A 41 9.60 1.64 8.24
N LEU A 42 10.07 0.86 9.21
CA LEU A 42 11.46 0.42 9.27
C LEU A 42 11.53 -1.10 9.11
N PHE A 43 12.08 -1.53 7.97
CA PHE A 43 12.19 -2.93 7.59
C PHE A 43 13.59 -3.47 7.91
N SER A 44 13.65 -4.71 8.39
CA SER A 44 14.91 -5.41 8.65
C SER A 44 15.53 -6.01 7.38
N SER A 45 14.74 -6.17 6.30
CA SER A 45 15.22 -6.74 5.04
C SER A 45 14.56 -6.10 3.82
N LYS A 46 15.31 -6.03 2.71
CA LYS A 46 14.81 -5.62 1.39
C LYS A 46 13.65 -6.48 0.91
N GLN A 47 13.71 -7.78 1.16
CA GLN A 47 12.70 -8.72 0.73
C GLN A 47 11.35 -8.43 1.38
N THR A 48 11.31 -8.27 2.71
CA THR A 48 10.08 -7.94 3.43
C THR A 48 9.51 -6.58 3.06
N GLN A 49 10.36 -5.60 2.78
CA GLN A 49 9.94 -4.28 2.30
C GLN A 49 9.29 -4.39 0.92
N ARG A 50 9.94 -5.09 -0.01
CA ARG A 50 9.42 -5.32 -1.37
C ARG A 50 8.09 -6.08 -1.35
N ASP A 51 7.97 -7.12 -0.53
CA ASP A 51 6.76 -7.94 -0.41
C ASP A 51 5.58 -7.17 0.19
N ALA A 52 5.86 -6.11 0.96
CA ALA A 52 4.84 -5.23 1.55
C ALA A 52 4.39 -4.11 0.58
N LEU A 53 5.28 -3.61 -0.28
CA LEU A 53 5.09 -2.30 -0.92
C LEU A 53 5.20 -2.31 -2.45
N SER A 54 5.78 -3.33 -3.08
CA SER A 54 6.06 -3.29 -4.54
C SER A 54 4.83 -3.08 -5.42
N ARG A 55 3.66 -3.64 -5.06
CA ARG A 55 2.41 -3.40 -5.80
C ARG A 55 1.88 -1.98 -5.61
N ILE A 56 2.02 -1.42 -4.40
CA ILE A 56 1.63 -0.04 -4.09
C ILE A 56 2.56 0.93 -4.84
N GLU A 57 3.87 0.71 -4.81
CA GLU A 57 4.84 1.50 -5.57
C GLU A 57 4.54 1.43 -7.07
N THR A 58 4.33 0.24 -7.63
CA THR A 58 4.00 0.08 -9.05
C THR A 58 2.72 0.84 -9.41
N PHE A 59 1.72 0.84 -8.51
CA PHE A 59 0.50 1.62 -8.68
C PHE A 59 0.76 3.13 -8.61
N TYR A 60 1.56 3.58 -7.63
CA TYR A 60 1.85 4.98 -7.37
C TYR A 60 2.70 5.61 -8.48
N GLU A 61 3.79 4.96 -8.87
CA GLU A 61 4.67 5.40 -9.96
C GLU A 61 4.01 5.23 -11.33
N GLY A 62 3.15 4.22 -11.48
CA GLY A 62 2.36 3.97 -12.68
C GLY A 62 1.16 4.92 -12.89
N ALA A 63 0.78 5.70 -11.86
CA ALA A 63 -0.44 6.53 -11.88
C ALA A 63 -0.45 7.61 -12.96
N ALA A 64 0.72 8.01 -13.47
CA ALA A 64 0.82 8.89 -14.63
C ALA A 64 0.27 8.28 -15.94
N ALA A 65 0.02 6.97 -16.01
CA ALA A 65 -0.34 6.24 -17.24
C ALA A 65 -1.68 5.48 -17.18
N GLY A 66 -2.55 5.77 -16.21
CA GLY A 66 -3.85 5.09 -16.06
C GLY A 66 -3.73 3.77 -15.30
N SER A 67 -3.31 3.86 -14.03
CA SER A 67 -3.08 2.70 -13.17
C SER A 67 -4.26 1.74 -13.12
N ARG A 68 -3.99 0.47 -13.42
CA ARG A 68 -4.87 -0.66 -13.11
C ARG A 68 -4.38 -1.39 -11.86
N TYR A 69 -5.29 -2.12 -11.22
CA TYR A 69 -4.89 -3.06 -10.17
C TYR A 69 -4.06 -4.21 -10.73
N ILE A 70 -2.97 -4.54 -10.02
CA ILE A 70 -2.12 -5.71 -10.27
C ILE A 70 -2.39 -6.70 -9.14
N GLY A 71 -2.93 -7.87 -9.47
CA GLY A 71 -3.19 -8.94 -8.50
C GLY A 71 -1.92 -9.67 -8.04
N LEU A 72 -2.02 -10.48 -6.98
CA LEU A 72 -0.88 -11.22 -6.43
C LEU A 72 -0.20 -12.16 -7.44
N GLN A 73 -1.01 -12.92 -8.18
CA GLN A 73 -0.50 -13.87 -9.17
C GLN A 73 0.33 -13.17 -10.25
N GLU A 74 -0.19 -12.04 -10.75
CA GLU A 74 0.46 -11.26 -11.77
C GLU A 74 1.75 -10.60 -11.24
N ALA A 75 1.72 -10.01 -10.05
CA ALA A 75 2.88 -9.42 -9.40
C ALA A 75 4.04 -10.43 -9.26
N GLY A 76 3.72 -11.70 -8.96
CA GLY A 76 4.70 -12.78 -8.89
C GLY A 76 5.45 -13.04 -10.21
N THR A 77 4.86 -12.70 -11.35
CA THR A 77 5.46 -12.89 -12.69
C THR A 77 6.18 -11.66 -13.23
N MET A 78 5.78 -10.46 -12.81
CA MET A 78 6.29 -9.20 -13.38
C MET A 78 7.67 -8.79 -12.85
N GLY A 79 8.16 -9.42 -11.78
CA GLY A 79 9.45 -9.07 -11.18
C GLY A 79 9.50 -7.60 -10.76
N LEU A 80 8.46 -7.14 -10.06
CA LEU A 80 8.27 -5.74 -9.65
C LEU A 80 9.45 -5.22 -8.81
N CYS A 81 9.78 -3.94 -9.05
CA CYS A 81 10.62 -3.09 -8.20
C CYS A 81 11.96 -3.74 -7.79
N LYS A 82 12.90 -3.81 -8.74
CA LYS A 82 14.17 -4.54 -8.60
C LYS A 82 15.23 -3.85 -7.72
N ASN A 83 15.15 -2.52 -7.56
CA ASN A 83 16.17 -1.71 -6.88
C ASN A 83 15.60 -1.00 -5.63
N TYR A 84 14.79 -1.72 -4.85
CA TYR A 84 14.14 -1.17 -3.66
C TYR A 84 15.17 -0.87 -2.56
N MET A 85 15.31 0.40 -2.17
CA MET A 85 16.17 0.86 -1.07
C MET A 85 15.35 1.62 -0.04
N ALA A 86 14.57 2.59 -0.51
CA ALA A 86 13.51 3.25 0.23
C ALA A 86 12.37 3.62 -0.72
N PHE A 87 11.25 4.04 -0.14
CA PHE A 87 10.06 4.42 -0.88
C PHE A 87 9.19 5.33 -0.03
N ASN A 88 8.62 6.34 -0.66
CA ASN A 88 7.62 7.21 -0.07
C ASN A 88 6.33 7.19 -0.88
N CYS A 89 5.20 7.42 -0.24
CA CYS A 89 3.96 7.74 -0.94
C CYS A 89 2.96 8.43 -0.01
N THR A 90 1.92 9.02 -0.60
CA THR A 90 0.78 9.53 0.17
C THR A 90 -0.10 8.37 0.65
N VAL A 91 -0.72 8.53 1.81
CA VAL A 91 -1.75 7.58 2.27
C VAL A 91 -2.95 7.55 1.31
N GLN A 92 -3.19 8.65 0.59
CA GLN A 92 -4.19 8.69 -0.48
C GLN A 92 -3.86 7.73 -1.63
N ALA A 93 -2.59 7.54 -1.99
CA ALA A 93 -2.18 6.53 -2.98
C ALA A 93 -2.53 5.12 -2.51
N VAL A 94 -2.28 4.80 -1.23
CA VAL A 94 -2.66 3.51 -0.65
C VAL A 94 -4.18 3.31 -0.70
N ARG A 95 -4.96 4.34 -0.35
CA ARG A 95 -6.43 4.31 -0.48
C ARG A 95 -6.88 4.06 -1.92
N GLY A 96 -6.26 4.73 -2.89
CA GLY A 96 -6.54 4.53 -4.31
C GLY A 96 -6.25 3.09 -4.76
N TRP A 97 -5.12 2.53 -4.34
CA TRP A 97 -4.75 1.14 -4.60
C TRP A 97 -5.76 0.15 -4.01
N VAL A 98 -6.17 0.33 -2.75
CA VAL A 98 -7.22 -0.48 -2.10
C VAL A 98 -8.56 -0.33 -2.83
N GLY A 99 -8.89 0.87 -3.32
CA GLY A 99 -10.08 1.11 -4.13
C GLY A 99 -10.10 0.28 -5.42
N LEU A 100 -8.99 0.26 -6.17
CA LEU A 100 -8.89 -0.55 -7.39
C LEU A 100 -8.87 -2.06 -7.09
N MET A 101 -8.29 -2.47 -5.96
CA MET A 101 -8.38 -3.85 -5.47
C MET A 101 -9.84 -4.27 -5.26
N TRP A 102 -10.63 -3.42 -4.60
CA TRP A 102 -12.05 -3.68 -4.38
C TRP A 102 -12.84 -3.79 -5.69
N GLU A 103 -12.59 -2.88 -6.64
CA GLU A 103 -13.24 -2.93 -7.95
C GLU A 103 -12.94 -4.24 -8.70
N ASP A 104 -11.71 -4.74 -8.59
CA ASP A 104 -11.32 -6.01 -9.19
C ASP A 104 -12.02 -7.21 -8.54
N VAL A 105 -12.02 -7.27 -7.20
CA VAL A 105 -12.73 -8.30 -6.44
C VAL A 105 -14.21 -8.33 -6.82
N ARG A 106 -14.87 -7.17 -6.83
CA ARG A 106 -16.28 -7.04 -7.22
C ARG A 106 -16.51 -7.51 -8.65
N ARG A 107 -15.63 -7.15 -9.60
CA ARG A 107 -15.74 -7.56 -11.00
C ARG A 107 -15.63 -9.08 -11.15
N ARG A 108 -14.70 -9.72 -10.43
CA ARG A 108 -14.56 -11.18 -10.39
C ARG A 108 -15.77 -11.87 -9.76
N GLY A 109 -16.33 -11.29 -8.69
CA GLY A 109 -17.54 -11.79 -8.04
C GLY A 109 -18.78 -11.72 -8.93
N VAL A 110 -18.99 -10.61 -9.64
CA VAL A 110 -20.12 -10.45 -10.58
C VAL A 110 -19.96 -11.36 -11.81
N ALA A 111 -18.74 -11.52 -12.33
CA ALA A 111 -18.47 -12.45 -13.44
C ALA A 111 -18.75 -13.92 -13.08
N GLY A 112 -18.64 -14.29 -11.79
CA GLY A 112 -18.98 -15.63 -11.28
C GLY A 112 -20.49 -15.90 -11.16
N LEU A 113 -21.34 -14.88 -11.18
CA LEU A 113 -22.81 -15.00 -11.06
C LEU A 113 -23.54 -14.92 -12.41
N GLY A 114 -22.84 -14.68 -13.52
CA GLY A 114 -23.41 -14.60 -14.86
C GLY A 114 -23.70 -15.95 -15.54
N GLY A 115 -23.68 -17.05 -14.79
CA GLY A 115 -23.73 -18.42 -15.30
C GLY A 115 -25.04 -19.20 -15.08
N ASP A 116 -26.05 -18.64 -14.41
CA ASP A 116 -27.37 -19.28 -14.29
C ASP A 116 -28.47 -18.22 -14.34
N ALA A 117 -28.91 -17.90 -15.56
CA ALA A 117 -30.20 -17.28 -15.77
C ALA A 117 -31.27 -18.35 -15.56
N VAL A 118 -31.77 -18.43 -14.32
CA VAL A 118 -32.93 -19.26 -13.97
C VAL A 118 -34.15 -18.73 -14.72
N GLU A 119 -34.67 -19.56 -15.64
CA GLU A 119 -35.98 -19.38 -16.25
C GLU A 119 -37.07 -19.47 -15.18
N VAL A 120 -37.88 -18.41 -15.11
CA VAL A 120 -39.07 -18.30 -14.29
C VAL A 120 -40.16 -19.20 -14.88
N ALA A 121 -40.63 -20.19 -14.13
CA ALA A 121 -41.89 -20.87 -14.40
C ALA A 121 -42.81 -20.80 -13.16
N GLN A 122 -43.99 -20.25 -13.38
CA GLN A 122 -45.05 -20.02 -12.40
C GLN A 122 -45.90 -21.29 -12.15
N SER A 123 -46.12 -21.63 -10.87
CA SER A 123 -47.34 -22.17 -10.20
C SER A 123 -48.03 -23.48 -10.73
N PRO A 124 -48.89 -24.21 -9.97
CA PRO A 124 -49.65 -23.82 -8.77
C PRO A 124 -49.79 -24.86 -7.61
N GLU A 125 -50.30 -24.35 -6.48
CA GLU A 125 -51.18 -24.92 -5.42
C GLU A 125 -51.09 -26.41 -4.98
N GLY A 126 -50.98 -26.61 -3.66
CA GLY A 126 -51.27 -27.89 -2.99
C GLY A 126 -51.23 -27.82 -1.46
N ARG A 127 -52.42 -27.87 -0.84
CA ARG A 127 -52.72 -28.01 0.60
C ARG A 127 -51.98 -29.19 1.27
N GLY A 128 -51.59 -29.03 2.54
CA GLY A 128 -51.23 -30.15 3.43
C GLY A 128 -50.92 -29.69 4.86
N GLU A 129 -51.81 -30.02 5.79
CA GLU A 129 -51.73 -29.78 7.23
C GLU A 129 -50.79 -30.77 7.94
N GLY A 130 -50.36 -30.43 9.17
CA GLY A 130 -49.70 -31.31 10.15
C GLY A 130 -48.20 -31.07 10.28
N GLU A 131 -47.54 -31.22 11.42
CA GLU A 131 -47.91 -31.40 12.82
C GLU A 131 -46.63 -31.11 13.61
N VAL A 132 -46.79 -30.73 14.87
CA VAL A 132 -45.79 -30.26 15.84
C VAL A 132 -44.69 -31.31 16.09
N ASP A 133 -43.43 -30.88 16.20
CA ASP A 133 -42.53 -31.49 17.19
C ASP A 133 -41.44 -30.50 17.64
N GLU A 134 -41.62 -29.97 18.85
CA GLU A 134 -40.63 -29.23 19.60
C GLU A 134 -39.64 -30.22 20.21
N LYS A 135 -38.35 -30.03 19.94
CA LYS A 135 -37.29 -30.61 20.79
C LYS A 135 -36.21 -29.59 21.06
N GLU A 136 -36.41 -28.87 22.16
CA GLU A 136 -35.33 -28.36 22.99
C GLU A 136 -34.49 -29.55 23.49
N GLU A 137 -33.17 -29.49 23.34
CA GLU A 137 -32.29 -30.12 24.32
C GLU A 137 -30.90 -29.46 24.37
N ARG A 138 -30.64 -28.91 25.56
CA ARG A 138 -29.38 -28.85 26.32
C ARG A 138 -28.21 -28.02 25.80
N GLN A 139 -28.09 -26.87 26.47
CA GLN A 139 -26.83 -26.25 26.86
C GLN A 139 -25.91 -27.26 27.57
N GLU A 140 -24.72 -27.47 27.03
CA GLU A 140 -23.55 -27.90 27.78
C GLU A 140 -22.54 -26.75 27.79
N GLU A 141 -22.42 -26.09 28.94
CA GLU A 141 -21.32 -25.17 29.26
C GLU A 141 -20.03 -25.98 29.34
N VAL A 142 -19.23 -25.93 28.27
CA VAL A 142 -17.81 -26.29 28.32
C VAL A 142 -17.02 -25.00 28.24
N GLY A 143 -16.39 -24.65 29.36
CA GLY A 143 -15.51 -23.50 29.50
C GLY A 143 -14.44 -23.48 28.42
N LYS A 144 -14.64 -22.62 27.43
CA LYS A 144 -13.65 -22.36 26.38
C LYS A 144 -12.73 -21.27 26.92
N GLN A 145 -11.50 -21.69 27.20
CA GLN A 145 -10.34 -20.84 27.41
C GLN A 145 -10.36 -19.67 26.43
N GLU A 146 -10.08 -18.47 26.95
CA GLU A 146 -9.92 -17.23 26.19
C GLU A 146 -8.75 -17.39 25.20
N GLY A 147 -9.05 -18.00 24.05
CA GLY A 147 -8.26 -17.85 22.85
C GLY A 147 -8.43 -16.43 22.36
N GLU A 148 -7.31 -15.71 22.24
CA GLU A 148 -7.22 -14.47 21.49
C GLU A 148 -8.08 -14.58 20.23
N LYS A 149 -9.05 -13.66 20.07
CA LYS A 149 -9.92 -13.66 18.90
C LYS A 149 -9.04 -13.65 17.65
N GLU A 150 -9.10 -14.75 16.88
CA GLU A 150 -8.66 -14.80 15.49
C GLU A 150 -9.13 -13.49 14.83
N GLY A 151 -8.17 -12.75 14.27
CA GLY A 151 -8.43 -11.45 13.67
C GLY A 151 -9.61 -11.58 12.70
N GLU A 152 -10.63 -10.76 12.92
CA GLU A 152 -11.82 -10.70 12.08
C GLU A 152 -11.41 -10.65 10.61
N GLU A 153 -11.76 -11.68 9.84
CA GLU A 153 -11.30 -11.85 8.47
C GLU A 153 -11.79 -10.66 7.63
N VAL A 154 -10.86 -9.84 7.14
CA VAL A 154 -11.18 -8.62 6.39
C VAL A 154 -11.24 -8.95 4.90
N TRP A 155 -12.11 -8.28 4.13
CA TRP A 155 -12.35 -8.62 2.71
C TRP A 155 -11.09 -8.65 1.83
N TRP A 156 -10.06 -7.88 2.16
CA TRP A 156 -8.79 -7.85 1.42
C TRP A 156 -7.77 -8.90 1.87
N ASP A 157 -8.03 -9.69 2.92
CA ASP A 157 -7.08 -10.68 3.44
C ASP A 157 -6.71 -11.77 2.43
N ALA A 158 -7.64 -12.13 1.53
CA ALA A 158 -7.40 -13.10 0.45
C ALA A 158 -6.65 -12.51 -0.76
N GLU A 159 -6.57 -11.18 -0.85
CA GLU A 159 -6.02 -10.43 -1.99
C GLU A 159 -4.63 -9.86 -1.71
N CYS A 160 -4.12 -10.07 -0.51
CA CYS A 160 -2.88 -9.50 0.00
C CYS A 160 -1.85 -10.56 0.37
N SER A 161 -0.58 -10.23 0.14
CA SER A 161 0.53 -10.97 0.73
C SER A 161 0.48 -10.86 2.25
N VAL A 162 1.17 -11.76 2.94
CA VAL A 162 1.29 -11.69 4.40
C VAL A 162 1.80 -10.32 4.87
N GLN A 163 2.78 -9.75 4.17
CA GLN A 163 3.39 -8.46 4.49
C GLN A 163 2.46 -7.29 4.18
N GLU A 164 1.70 -7.34 3.07
CA GLU A 164 0.66 -6.36 2.74
C GLU A 164 -0.46 -6.37 3.79
N ARG A 165 -0.85 -7.55 4.30
CA ARG A 165 -1.82 -7.64 5.39
C ARG A 165 -1.33 -6.93 6.65
N HIS A 166 -0.06 -7.11 7.03
CA HIS A 166 0.51 -6.37 8.17
C HIS A 166 0.44 -4.85 7.97
N LEU A 167 0.74 -4.37 6.76
CA LEU A 167 0.61 -2.96 6.41
C LEU A 167 -0.84 -2.45 6.51
N LEU A 168 -1.79 -3.15 5.88
CA LEU A 168 -3.19 -2.73 5.87
C LEU A 168 -3.84 -2.82 7.25
N ARG A 169 -3.47 -3.79 8.09
CA ARG A 169 -3.92 -3.83 9.50
C ARG A 169 -3.44 -2.62 10.28
N LEU A 170 -2.15 -2.26 10.17
CA LEU A 170 -1.62 -1.05 10.81
C LEU A 170 -2.33 0.20 10.30
N LEU A 171 -2.47 0.36 8.98
CA LEU A 171 -3.16 1.51 8.40
C LEU A 171 -4.64 1.58 8.79
N THR A 172 -5.30 0.43 8.98
CA THR A 172 -6.68 0.38 9.50
C THR A 172 -6.72 0.80 10.96
N GLN A 173 -5.80 0.31 11.79
CA GLN A 173 -5.68 0.69 13.20
C GLN A 173 -5.43 2.19 13.38
N LEU A 174 -4.65 2.79 12.49
CA LEU A 174 -4.36 4.23 12.47
C LEU A 174 -5.47 5.09 11.84
N GLY A 175 -6.58 4.48 11.38
CA GLY A 175 -7.67 5.20 10.71
C GLY A 175 -7.33 5.69 9.30
N CYS A 176 -6.23 5.23 8.71
CA CYS A 176 -5.82 5.57 7.36
C CYS A 176 -6.64 4.84 6.30
N VAL A 177 -7.01 3.58 6.52
CA VAL A 177 -7.76 2.74 5.57
C VAL A 177 -8.98 2.12 6.28
N SER A 178 -10.06 1.88 5.54
CA SER A 178 -11.26 1.22 6.07
C SER A 178 -11.13 -0.30 5.99
N SER A 179 -11.54 -1.02 7.03
CA SER A 179 -11.77 -2.47 6.98
C SER A 179 -13.03 -2.84 6.20
N GLN A 180 -14.00 -1.92 6.10
CA GLN A 180 -15.21 -2.12 5.33
C GLN A 180 -14.95 -1.90 3.84
N PRO A 181 -15.61 -2.65 2.94
CA PRO A 181 -15.52 -2.40 1.51
C PRO A 181 -15.93 -0.96 1.16
N PRO A 182 -15.25 -0.31 0.19
CA PRO A 182 -15.67 1.00 -0.31
C PRO A 182 -17.13 0.96 -0.79
N THR A 183 -18.03 1.64 -0.08
CA THR A 183 -19.41 1.82 -0.52
C THR A 183 -19.45 2.91 -1.59
N PHE A 184 -19.80 2.55 -2.83
CA PHE A 184 -20.11 3.54 -3.86
C PHE A 184 -21.51 4.12 -3.58
N GLY A 185 -21.52 5.32 -3.00
CA GLY A 185 -22.69 6.13 -2.66
C GLY A 185 -22.21 7.56 -2.33
N PRO A 186 -23.11 8.55 -2.13
CA PRO A 186 -22.69 9.86 -1.66
C PRO A 186 -21.82 9.69 -0.40
N ALA A 187 -20.71 10.43 -0.34
CA ALA A 187 -19.69 10.28 0.70
C ALA A 187 -20.34 10.05 2.07
N PRO A 188 -19.89 9.06 2.86
CA PRO A 188 -20.41 8.88 4.20
C PRO A 188 -20.30 10.24 4.90
N SER A 189 -21.43 10.71 5.45
CA SER A 189 -21.44 11.94 6.21
C SER A 189 -20.34 11.85 7.28
N PRO A 190 -19.60 12.94 7.55
CA PRO A 190 -18.56 12.93 8.57
C PRO A 190 -19.13 12.30 9.84
N SER A 191 -18.40 11.33 10.40
CA SER A 191 -18.87 10.54 11.52
C SER A 191 -19.47 11.46 12.59
N SER A 192 -20.75 11.26 12.93
CA SER A 192 -21.43 12.00 14.00
C SER A 192 -20.83 11.72 15.39
N HIS A 193 -19.78 10.91 15.45
CA HIS A 193 -19.06 10.53 16.66
C HIS A 193 -17.77 11.36 16.75
N PRO A 194 -17.68 12.31 17.69
CA PRO A 194 -16.54 13.23 17.81
C PRO A 194 -15.20 12.52 17.97
N GLN A 195 -15.21 11.29 18.50
CA GLN A 195 -14.01 10.47 18.71
C GLN A 195 -13.43 9.88 17.41
N GLN A 196 -14.26 9.56 16.41
CA GLN A 196 -13.79 9.13 15.08
C GLN A 196 -13.32 10.31 14.24
N ALA A 197 -13.97 11.48 14.37
CA ALA A 197 -13.54 12.70 13.70
C ALA A 197 -12.17 13.21 14.20
N GLN A 198 -11.90 13.12 15.51
CA GLN A 198 -10.58 13.42 16.07
C GLN A 198 -9.50 12.41 15.65
N ALA A 199 -9.81 11.11 15.61
CA ALA A 199 -8.87 10.09 15.17
C ALA A 199 -8.48 10.26 13.68
N GLN A 200 -9.43 10.65 12.81
CA GLN A 200 -9.15 10.94 11.41
C GLN A 200 -8.31 12.23 11.22
N ALA A 201 -8.51 13.25 12.07
CA ALA A 201 -7.74 14.48 12.01
C ALA A 201 -6.26 14.30 12.45
N GLN A 202 -5.93 13.20 13.13
CA GLN A 202 -4.58 12.87 13.60
C GLN A 202 -3.94 11.70 12.84
N ALA A 203 -4.64 11.13 11.86
CA ALA A 203 -4.10 10.03 11.07
C ALA A 203 -2.92 10.50 10.21
N PRO A 204 -1.85 9.69 10.06
CA PRO A 204 -0.76 10.05 9.17
C PRO A 204 -1.28 10.16 7.73
N THR A 205 -0.73 11.12 7.00
CA THR A 205 -1.12 11.43 5.62
C THR A 205 -0.04 11.01 4.62
N TYR A 206 1.16 10.70 5.10
CA TYR A 206 2.32 10.37 4.28
C TYR A 206 3.09 9.19 4.87
N LEU A 207 3.53 8.28 4.01
CA LEU A 207 4.24 7.06 4.37
C LEU A 207 5.66 7.11 3.83
N ILE A 208 6.62 6.77 4.67
CA ILE A 208 8.01 6.53 4.28
C ILE A 208 8.37 5.11 4.68
N SER A 209 9.08 4.38 3.82
CA SER A 209 9.68 3.10 4.14
C SER A 209 11.19 3.15 3.92
N ALA A 210 11.94 2.58 4.85
CA ALA A 210 13.38 2.47 4.74
C ALA A 210 13.88 1.18 5.41
N LEU A 211 15.10 0.79 5.08
CA LEU A 211 15.80 -0.28 5.78
C LEU A 211 16.42 0.25 7.08
N THR A 212 16.35 -0.53 8.16
CA THR A 212 17.00 -0.19 9.44
C THR A 212 18.51 0.01 9.31
N THR A 213 19.12 -0.60 8.29
CA THR A 213 20.57 -0.55 8.06
C THR A 213 21.01 0.63 7.20
N ASN A 214 20.10 1.40 6.60
CA ASN A 214 20.46 2.50 5.69
C ASN A 214 19.82 3.84 6.08
N PRO A 215 20.42 4.58 7.03
CA PRO A 215 19.84 5.81 7.55
C PRO A 215 19.86 6.98 6.55
N SER A 216 20.74 6.97 5.53
CA SER A 216 20.78 8.01 4.50
C SER A 216 19.53 7.98 3.63
N ASP A 217 19.04 6.79 3.27
CA ASP A 217 17.81 6.71 2.47
C ASP A 217 16.64 7.36 3.22
N LEU A 218 16.58 7.18 4.56
CA LEU A 218 15.55 7.82 5.37
C LEU A 218 15.68 9.35 5.43
N SER A 219 16.90 9.93 5.39
CA SER A 219 17.04 11.38 5.30
C SER A 219 16.52 11.91 3.97
N HIS A 220 16.84 11.22 2.88
CA HIS A 220 16.38 11.54 1.54
C HIS A 220 14.85 11.51 1.44
N GLU A 221 14.22 10.41 1.86
CA GLU A 221 12.75 10.27 1.83
C GLU A 221 12.02 11.31 2.68
N ARG A 222 12.61 11.73 3.80
CA ARG A 222 12.05 12.79 4.64
C ARG A 222 12.06 14.14 3.93
N LEU A 223 12.98 14.39 3.01
CA LEU A 223 13.02 15.62 2.23
C LEU A 223 11.90 15.64 1.18
N HIS A 224 11.62 14.50 0.52
CA HIS A 224 10.45 14.37 -0.35
C HIS A 224 9.14 14.58 0.42
N ALA A 225 9.03 13.98 1.60
CA ALA A 225 7.87 14.20 2.46
C ALA A 225 7.68 15.67 2.83
N LEU A 226 8.78 16.37 3.13
CA LEU A 226 8.75 17.80 3.44
C LEU A 226 8.32 18.64 2.23
N PHE A 227 8.83 18.31 1.03
CA PHE A 227 8.44 18.92 -0.24
C PHE A 227 6.94 18.72 -0.50
N HIS A 228 6.43 17.52 -0.29
CA HIS A 228 5.01 17.22 -0.48
C HIS A 228 4.10 17.94 0.53
N LEU A 229 4.48 17.94 1.80
CA LEU A 229 3.60 18.36 2.90
C LEU A 229 3.61 19.87 3.16
N SER A 230 4.67 20.60 2.80
CA SER A 230 4.73 22.06 2.92
C SER A 230 4.70 22.72 1.53
N PRO A 231 3.54 23.23 1.08
CA PRO A 231 3.44 23.96 -0.19
C PRO A 231 4.38 25.16 -0.26
N THR A 232 4.61 25.84 0.87
CA THR A 232 5.56 26.94 0.99
C THR A 232 6.99 26.48 0.69
N TYR A 233 7.40 25.34 1.26
CA TYR A 233 8.70 24.73 1.01
C TYR A 233 8.87 24.29 -0.45
N ALA A 234 7.86 23.61 -1.00
CA ALA A 234 7.86 23.18 -2.41
C ALA A 234 8.02 24.36 -3.36
N HIS A 235 7.24 25.42 -3.15
CA HIS A 235 7.27 26.61 -3.99
C HIS A 235 8.62 27.33 -3.92
N ALA A 236 9.17 27.49 -2.71
CA ALA A 236 10.47 28.11 -2.52
C ALA A 236 11.60 27.27 -3.15
N SER A 237 11.62 25.95 -2.92
CA SER A 237 12.61 25.05 -3.51
C SER A 237 12.54 25.03 -5.04
N THR A 238 11.32 25.00 -5.59
CA THR A 238 11.08 25.13 -7.03
C THR A 238 11.62 26.46 -7.57
N SER A 239 11.39 27.55 -6.84
CA SER A 239 11.91 28.87 -7.20
C SER A 239 13.43 28.92 -7.19
N LEU A 240 14.10 28.28 -6.21
CA LEU A 240 15.56 28.17 -6.20
C LEU A 240 16.09 27.39 -7.40
N PHE A 241 15.48 26.24 -7.68
CA PHE A 241 15.83 25.40 -8.82
C PHE A 241 15.65 26.15 -10.14
N GLN A 242 14.54 26.85 -10.32
CA GLN A 242 14.20 27.53 -11.56
C GLN A 242 14.92 28.86 -11.73
N ASN A 243 15.07 29.68 -10.69
CA ASN A 243 15.45 31.07 -10.85
C ASN A 243 16.86 31.39 -10.32
N ASN A 244 17.43 30.55 -9.45
CA ASN A 244 18.69 30.87 -8.78
C ASN A 244 19.87 30.07 -9.34
N LEU A 245 19.61 28.96 -10.03
CA LEU A 245 20.61 28.26 -10.81
C LEU A 245 20.80 28.95 -12.16
N SER A 246 22.05 29.04 -12.61
CA SER A 246 22.35 29.51 -13.96
C SER A 246 21.71 28.55 -14.99
N PRO A 247 21.25 29.04 -16.16
CA PRO A 247 20.61 28.19 -17.16
C PRO A 247 21.47 26.99 -17.58
N LYS A 248 22.80 27.16 -17.58
CA LYS A 248 23.76 26.10 -17.92
C LYS A 248 23.85 25.02 -16.86
N VAL A 249 23.87 25.38 -15.57
CA VAL A 249 23.90 24.42 -14.47
C VAL A 249 22.57 23.70 -14.37
N ARG A 250 21.46 24.43 -14.45
CA ARG A 250 20.11 23.86 -14.41
C ARG A 250 19.92 22.82 -15.52
N ALA A 251 20.25 23.17 -16.78
CA ALA A 251 20.16 22.23 -17.89
C ALA A 251 21.02 20.95 -17.72
N ALA A 252 22.16 21.04 -17.03
CA ALA A 252 22.98 19.88 -16.72
C ALA A 252 22.32 18.95 -15.69
N ILE A 253 21.70 19.52 -14.66
CA ILE A 253 20.94 18.79 -13.65
C ILE A 253 19.69 18.15 -14.27
N GLU A 254 18.93 18.92 -15.05
CA GLU A 254 17.75 18.43 -15.78
C GLU A 254 18.10 17.26 -16.72
N TRP A 255 19.25 17.33 -17.40
CA TRP A 255 19.74 16.23 -18.24
C TRP A 255 20.07 14.98 -17.41
N ASP A 256 20.74 15.15 -16.26
CA ASP A 256 21.09 14.04 -15.38
C ASP A 256 19.84 13.36 -14.79
N LEU A 257 18.89 14.14 -14.28
CA LEU A 257 17.62 13.64 -13.74
C LEU A 257 16.80 12.92 -14.81
N ARG A 258 16.76 13.46 -16.04
CA ARG A 258 16.14 12.77 -17.18
C ARG A 258 16.83 11.44 -17.49
N ALA A 259 18.17 11.40 -17.46
CA ALA A 259 18.94 10.18 -17.71
C ALA A 259 18.71 9.11 -16.63
N ARG A 260 18.41 9.52 -15.39
CA ARG A 260 17.97 8.64 -14.29
C ARG A 260 16.52 8.17 -14.42
N GLY A 261 15.75 8.74 -15.35
CA GLY A 261 14.36 8.37 -15.61
C GLY A 261 13.32 9.19 -14.86
N TYR A 262 13.72 10.24 -14.15
CA TYR A 262 12.79 11.13 -13.46
C TYR A 262 11.97 11.98 -14.41
N ARG A 263 10.69 12.15 -14.08
CA ARG A 263 9.78 13.05 -14.81
C ARG A 263 10.09 14.51 -14.48
N GLU A 264 9.87 15.39 -15.45
CA GLU A 264 10.16 16.82 -15.31
C GLU A 264 9.44 17.48 -14.13
N GLU A 265 8.22 17.02 -13.84
CA GLU A 265 7.40 17.50 -12.72
C GLU A 265 8.01 17.26 -11.33
N VAL A 266 8.93 16.30 -11.17
CA VAL A 266 9.58 16.01 -9.88
C VAL A 266 11.00 16.55 -9.79
N TRP A 267 11.55 17.18 -10.84
CA TRP A 267 12.96 17.55 -10.85
C TRP A 267 13.38 18.50 -9.72
N ALA A 268 12.52 19.45 -9.35
CA ALA A 268 12.80 20.35 -8.24
C ALA A 268 12.83 19.62 -6.89
N ASP A 269 11.99 18.59 -6.72
CA ASP A 269 11.95 17.75 -5.51
C ASP A 269 13.19 16.85 -5.42
N GLU A 270 13.52 16.15 -6.51
CA GLU A 270 14.75 15.35 -6.61
C GLU A 270 16.00 16.21 -6.38
N TRP A 271 16.09 17.36 -7.04
CA TRP A 271 17.22 18.26 -6.90
C TRP A 271 17.41 18.71 -5.45
N GLN A 272 16.35 19.14 -4.75
CA GLN A 272 16.50 19.61 -3.38
C GLN A 272 16.88 18.47 -2.43
N ALA A 273 16.36 17.26 -2.64
CA ALA A 273 16.68 16.10 -1.82
C ALA A 273 18.16 15.74 -1.97
N TYR A 274 18.62 15.56 -3.21
CA TYR A 274 20.01 15.23 -3.53
C TYR A 274 21.01 16.30 -3.07
N VAL A 275 20.77 17.57 -3.38
CA VAL A 275 21.71 18.67 -3.01
C VAL A 275 21.81 18.83 -1.50
N SER A 276 20.75 18.54 -0.76
CA SER A 276 20.75 18.63 0.70
C SER A 276 21.66 17.61 1.37
N GLU A 277 21.83 16.44 0.73
CA GLU A 277 22.74 15.38 1.16
C GLU A 277 24.15 15.60 0.67
N ASP A 278 24.32 15.86 -0.63
CA ASP A 278 25.60 16.21 -1.25
C ASP A 278 25.43 17.28 -2.35
N ALA A 279 25.98 18.47 -2.11
CA ALA A 279 26.02 19.52 -3.12
C ALA A 279 26.81 19.12 -4.38
N GLY A 280 27.65 18.07 -4.30
CA GLY A 280 28.40 17.50 -5.41
C GLY A 280 27.65 16.47 -6.26
N GLU A 281 26.41 16.09 -5.90
CA GLU A 281 25.67 14.99 -6.55
C GLU A 281 25.60 15.13 -8.08
N PHE A 282 25.33 16.33 -8.57
CA PHE A 282 25.20 16.62 -10.02
C PHE A 282 26.54 17.01 -10.68
N GLY A 283 27.66 16.60 -10.07
CA GLY A 283 29.00 16.76 -10.60
C GLY A 283 29.63 18.15 -10.41
N GLY A 284 30.91 18.25 -10.78
CA GLY A 284 31.74 19.43 -10.48
C GLY A 284 31.25 20.75 -11.08
N LYS A 285 30.50 20.71 -12.19
CA LYS A 285 29.93 21.91 -12.82
C LYS A 285 28.79 22.52 -12.01
N ALA A 286 27.97 21.68 -11.36
CA ALA A 286 26.85 22.13 -10.54
C ALA A 286 27.26 22.43 -9.09
N ARG A 287 28.32 21.75 -8.60
CA ARG A 287 28.76 21.79 -7.20
C ARG A 287 28.85 23.19 -6.60
N GLY A 288 29.42 24.15 -7.32
CA GLY A 288 29.60 25.52 -6.81
C GLY A 288 28.28 26.22 -6.52
N GLU A 289 27.34 26.18 -7.46
CA GLU A 289 26.02 26.82 -7.31
C GLU A 289 25.15 26.06 -6.30
N CYS A 290 25.13 24.72 -6.35
CA CYS A 290 24.41 23.91 -5.37
C CYS A 290 24.91 24.15 -3.94
N ALA A 291 26.24 24.26 -3.73
CA ALA A 291 26.80 24.57 -2.42
C ALA A 291 26.42 25.97 -1.92
N ALA A 292 26.31 26.95 -2.82
CA ALA A 292 25.87 28.30 -2.46
C ALA A 292 24.41 28.34 -1.99
N LEU A 293 23.54 27.49 -2.54
CA LEU A 293 22.11 27.41 -2.19
C LEU A 293 21.82 26.53 -0.97
N LEU A 294 22.78 25.69 -0.54
CA LEU A 294 22.58 24.72 0.53
C LEU A 294 22.17 25.36 1.87
N GLY A 295 22.73 26.53 2.19
CA GLY A 295 22.37 27.26 3.41
C GLY A 295 20.90 27.71 3.41
N GLU A 296 20.43 28.17 2.25
CA GLU A 296 19.04 28.60 2.06
C GLU A 296 18.07 27.42 2.10
N LEU A 297 18.39 26.32 1.39
CA LEU A 297 17.62 25.07 1.43
C LEU A 297 17.45 24.56 2.87
N ARG A 298 18.54 24.50 3.65
CA ARG A 298 18.47 24.07 5.05
C ARG A 298 17.65 25.03 5.91
N GLY A 299 17.67 26.33 5.61
CA GLY A 299 16.82 27.32 6.29
C GLY A 299 15.34 27.10 5.99
N LEU A 300 15.02 26.85 4.73
CA LEU A 300 13.67 26.50 4.26
C LEU A 300 13.17 25.20 4.90
N GLN A 301 14.02 24.17 4.96
CA GLN A 301 13.69 22.89 5.59
C GLN A 301 13.38 23.02 7.08
N ARG A 302 14.14 23.83 7.82
CA ARG A 302 13.86 24.07 9.25
C ARG A 302 12.49 24.71 9.45
N ARG A 303 12.17 25.77 8.70
CA ARG A 303 10.86 26.43 8.77
C ARG A 303 9.72 25.47 8.45
N ALA A 304 9.88 24.67 7.39
CA ALA A 304 8.87 23.71 6.99
C ALA A 304 8.65 22.62 8.05
N ARG A 305 9.71 22.16 8.73
CA ARG A 305 9.59 21.21 9.86
C ARG A 305 8.86 21.83 11.04
N GLU A 306 9.14 23.10 11.36
CA GLU A 306 8.43 23.84 12.40
C GLU A 306 6.93 23.99 12.09
N GLU A 307 6.58 24.36 10.85
CA GLU A 307 5.20 24.46 10.37
C GLU A 307 4.42 23.14 10.50
N LEU A 308 5.10 22.01 10.26
CA LEU A 308 4.50 20.67 10.31
C LEU A 308 4.58 20.00 11.70
N GLY A 309 5.18 20.65 12.70
CA GLY A 309 5.36 20.07 14.04
C GLY A 309 6.32 18.86 14.06
N LEU A 310 7.33 18.84 13.19
CA LEU A 310 8.34 17.78 13.06
C LEU A 310 9.65 18.08 13.82
N VAL A 311 9.59 18.91 14.86
CA VAL A 311 10.73 19.44 15.66
C VAL A 311 10.77 18.85 17.06
#